data_AF-A0A2R8BRQ5-F1
#
_entry.id   AF-A0A2R8BRQ5-F1
#
_cell.length_a   1.000
_cell.length_b   1.000
_cell.length_c   1.000
_cell.angle_alpha   90.00
_cell.angle_beta   90.00
_cell.angle_gamma   90.00
#
_symmetry.space_group_name_H-M   'P 1'
#
loop_
_entity.id
_entity.type
_entity.pdbx_description
1 polymer ?
#
loop_
_entity_poly.entity_id
_entity_poly.type
_entity_poly.pdbx_seq_one_letter_code
_entity_poly.pdbx_strand_id
1 'polypeptide(L)'
;MLTAISTKDEKITVLADHHIANRKLYRERIWKPARAMHEEIGSFAAWRRVLVEIEDYDGRLFFPDQRPFRHEEICEMFPDVGNRWMGLFLEAAPCGTAPKRYASPITYNRVRVIELYSRLHGAAENFAA
;
A
#
# COMPACT_ATOMS: atom_id res chain seq x y z
N MET A 1 -12.58 15.72 16.94
CA MET A 1 -13.66 15.00 16.24
C MET A 1 -13.30 13.53 16.22
N LEU A 2 -14.28 12.64 16.42
CA LEU A 2 -14.08 11.22 16.69
C LEU A 2 -13.24 10.53 15.61
N THR A 3 -12.03 10.14 16.01
CA THR A 3 -11.14 9.24 15.30
C THR A 3 -11.88 7.92 15.07
N ALA A 4 -12.29 7.64 13.83
CA ALA A 4 -12.66 6.29 13.45
C ALA A 4 -11.36 5.48 13.34
N ILE A 5 -10.83 5.08 14.49
CA ILE A 5 -9.89 3.97 14.56
C ILE A 5 -10.69 2.77 14.03
N SER A 6 -10.30 2.24 12.87
CA SER A 6 -10.90 1.01 12.34
C SER A 6 -10.91 -0.01 13.48
N THR A 7 -12.10 -0.38 13.92
CA THR A 7 -12.22 -1.29 15.06
C THR A 7 -11.68 -2.64 14.62
N LYS A 8 -11.14 -3.41 15.56
CA LYS A 8 -10.63 -4.78 15.31
C LYS A 8 -11.73 -5.75 14.85
N ASP A 9 -12.84 -5.34 14.26
CA ASP A 9 -13.87 -6.21 13.69
C ASP A 9 -14.27 -5.78 12.28
N GLU A 10 -13.67 -4.72 11.73
CA GLU A 10 -14.07 -4.16 10.45
C GLU A 10 -13.48 -4.96 9.27
N LYS A 11 -14.34 -5.31 8.32
CA LYS A 11 -13.94 -5.91 7.05
C LYS A 11 -13.22 -4.88 6.20
N ILE A 12 -11.98 -5.16 5.79
CA ILE A 12 -11.18 -4.23 5.02
C ILE A 12 -11.15 -4.63 3.55
N THR A 13 -11.60 -3.74 2.68
CA THR A 13 -11.52 -3.96 1.24
C THR A 13 -10.13 -3.57 0.72
N VAL A 14 -9.50 -4.45 -0.06
CA VAL A 14 -8.23 -4.21 -0.77
C VAL A 14 -8.48 -3.93 -2.25
N LEU A 15 -7.50 -3.33 -2.92
CA LEU A 15 -7.60 -3.03 -4.35
C LEU A 15 -7.65 -4.29 -5.22
N ALA A 16 -8.63 -4.40 -6.11
CA ALA A 16 -8.60 -5.38 -7.22
C ALA A 16 -7.54 -5.02 -8.29
N ASP A 17 -7.14 -6.00 -9.11
CA ASP A 17 -6.08 -5.84 -10.13
C ASP A 17 -6.33 -4.69 -11.10
N HIS A 18 -7.57 -4.52 -11.55
CA HIS A 18 -7.93 -3.45 -12.48
C HIS A 18 -7.77 -2.04 -11.88
N HIS A 19 -7.85 -1.90 -10.55
CA HIS A 19 -7.56 -0.63 -9.88
C HIS A 19 -6.06 -0.32 -9.94
N ILE A 20 -5.20 -1.33 -9.74
CA ILE A 20 -3.75 -1.19 -9.79
C ILE A 20 -3.27 -0.95 -11.23
N ALA A 21 -3.89 -1.62 -12.21
CA ALA A 21 -3.59 -1.44 -13.63
C ALA A 21 -4.00 -0.05 -14.16
N ASN A 22 -4.99 0.60 -13.54
CA ASN A 22 -5.42 1.94 -13.93
C ASN A 22 -4.39 2.99 -13.50
N ARG A 23 -3.71 3.60 -14.47
CA ARG A 23 -2.62 4.57 -14.22
C ARG A 23 -3.03 5.76 -13.35
N LYS A 24 -4.26 6.26 -13.50
CA LYS A 24 -4.76 7.39 -12.70
C LYS A 24 -4.91 6.95 -11.24
N LEU A 25 -5.59 5.82 -11.01
CA LEU A 25 -5.78 5.28 -9.65
C LEU A 25 -4.45 4.89 -9.01
N TYR A 26 -3.55 4.24 -9.76
CA TYR A 26 -2.21 3.90 -9.29
C TYR A 26 -1.46 5.14 -8.80
N ARG A 27 -1.45 6.22 -9.59
CA ARG A 27 -0.77 7.45 -9.20
C ARG A 27 -1.40 8.08 -7.96
N GLU A 28 -2.72 8.27 -7.97
CA GLU A 28 -3.41 9.07 -6.96
C GLU A 28 -3.66 8.33 -5.65
N ARG A 29 -3.93 7.01 -5.69
CA ARG A 29 -4.32 6.23 -4.51
C ARG A 29 -3.21 5.37 -3.94
N ILE A 30 -2.14 5.12 -4.71
CA ILE A 30 -1.09 4.18 -4.30
C ILE A 30 0.23 4.92 -4.20
N TRP A 31 0.75 5.41 -5.33
CA TRP A 31 2.10 5.93 -5.39
C TRP A 31 2.29 7.26 -4.65
N LYS A 32 1.37 8.22 -4.84
CA LYS A 32 1.43 9.51 -4.13
C LYS A 32 1.31 9.33 -2.61
N PRO A 33 0.30 8.60 -2.07
CA PRO A 33 0.22 8.34 -0.63
C PRO A 33 1.45 7.62 -0.09
N ALA A 34 1.94 6.60 -0.79
CA ALA A 34 3.14 5.89 -0.34
C ALA A 34 4.39 6.78 -0.35
N ARG A 35 4.49 7.76 -1.26
CA ARG A 35 5.57 8.75 -1.22
C ARG A 35 5.48 9.69 -0.04
N ALA A 36 4.28 10.21 0.26
CA ALA A 36 4.06 11.04 1.44
C ALA A 36 4.40 10.25 2.72
N MET A 37 3.88 9.03 2.84
CA MET A 37 4.18 8.12 3.95
C MET A 37 5.67 7.78 4.06
N HIS A 38 6.40 7.73 2.94
CA HIS A 38 7.84 7.50 3.00
C HIS A 38 8.61 8.65 3.66
N GLU A 39 8.14 9.89 3.55
CA GLU A 39 8.75 11.04 4.25
C GLU A 39 8.65 10.87 5.77
N GLU A 40 7.60 10.21 6.27
CA GLU A 40 7.42 9.88 7.69
C GLU A 40 8.25 8.65 8.12
N ILE A 41 8.23 7.58 7.32
CA ILE A 41 8.97 6.34 7.61
C ILE A 41 10.49 6.54 7.51
N GLY A 42 10.95 7.48 6.68
CA GLY A 42 12.34 7.95 6.60
C GLY A 42 13.34 7.01 5.92
N SER A 43 13.04 5.72 5.72
CA SER A 43 13.95 4.82 4.98
C SER A 43 13.25 3.63 4.31
N PHE A 44 13.84 3.11 3.22
CA PHE A 44 13.32 1.93 2.54
C PHE A 44 13.33 0.69 3.44
N ALA A 45 14.38 0.49 4.24
CA ALA A 45 14.47 -0.64 5.16
C ALA A 45 13.37 -0.59 6.26
N ALA A 46 13.02 0.60 6.75
CA ALA A 46 11.98 0.77 7.77
C ALA A 46 10.59 0.36 7.27
N TRP A 47 10.31 0.48 5.97
CA TRP A 47 9.05 -0.01 5.39
C TRP A 47 8.77 -1.47 5.71
N ARG A 48 9.78 -2.37 5.70
CA ARG A 48 9.54 -3.78 6.05
C ARG A 48 9.00 -3.93 7.46
N ARG A 49 9.51 -3.13 8.40
CA ARG A 49 9.12 -3.22 9.81
C ARG A 49 7.69 -2.78 10.02
N VAL A 50 7.29 -1.69 9.36
CA VAL A 50 5.93 -1.16 9.54
C VAL A 50 4.89 -1.94 8.73
N LEU A 51 5.27 -2.51 7.58
CA LEU A 51 4.34 -3.32 6.78
C LEU A 51 3.93 -4.62 7.49
N VAL A 52 4.71 -5.10 8.47
CA VAL A 52 4.32 -6.24 9.34
C VAL A 52 3.02 -5.96 10.08
N GLU A 53 2.69 -4.69 10.37
CA GLU A 53 1.41 -4.31 11.00
C GLU A 53 0.20 -4.73 10.16
N ILE A 54 0.36 -4.97 8.85
CA ILE A 54 -0.72 -5.49 8.00
C ILE A 54 -1.10 -6.93 8.35
N GLU A 55 -0.17 -7.72 8.89
CA GLU A 55 -0.43 -9.11 9.30
C GLU A 55 -1.44 -9.18 10.46
N ASP A 56 -1.56 -8.13 11.27
CA ASP A 56 -2.59 -8.02 12.32
C ASP A 56 -4.04 -8.00 11.77
N TYR A 57 -4.19 -7.76 10.46
CA TYR A 57 -5.48 -7.75 9.76
C TYR A 57 -5.73 -9.03 8.96
N ASP A 58 -4.89 -10.07 9.08
CA ASP A 58 -5.13 -11.34 8.40
C ASP A 58 -6.52 -11.91 8.76
N GLY A 59 -7.16 -12.53 7.78
CA GLY A 59 -8.56 -12.96 7.88
C GLY A 59 -9.61 -11.85 7.74
N ARG A 60 -9.20 -10.57 7.64
CA ARG A 60 -10.12 -9.42 7.48
C ARG A 60 -9.98 -8.68 6.16
N LEU A 61 -9.03 -9.06 5.33
CA LEU A 61 -8.76 -8.45 4.04
C LEU A 61 -9.58 -9.15 2.94
N PHE A 62 -10.31 -8.37 2.15
CA PHE A 62 -11.16 -8.90 1.08
C PHE A 62 -11.09 -8.06 -0.17
N PHE A 63 -11.24 -8.72 -1.31
CA PHE A 63 -11.50 -8.04 -2.57
C PHE A 63 -12.92 -7.45 -2.61
N PRO A 64 -13.20 -6.51 -3.54
CA PRO A 64 -14.54 -5.94 -3.71
C PRO A 64 -15.62 -6.99 -3.99
N ASP A 65 -15.24 -8.10 -4.65
CA ASP A 65 -16.11 -9.26 -4.93
C ASP A 65 -16.31 -10.19 -3.72
N GLN A 66 -15.91 -9.75 -2.51
CA GLN A 66 -16.01 -10.47 -1.26
C GLN A 66 -15.08 -11.69 -1.12
N ARG A 67 -14.23 -12.01 -2.10
CA ARG A 67 -13.22 -13.07 -1.93
C ARG A 67 -12.15 -12.64 -0.93
N PRO A 68 -11.69 -13.53 -0.04
CA PRO A 68 -10.62 -13.21 0.88
C PRO A 68 -9.33 -12.92 0.13
N PHE A 69 -8.60 -11.90 0.58
CA PHE A 69 -7.24 -11.62 0.13
C PHE A 69 -6.28 -12.20 1.17
N ARG A 70 -5.47 -13.17 0.74
CA ARG A 70 -4.34 -13.69 1.52
C ARG A 70 -3.05 -13.27 0.84
N HIS A 71 -2.14 -12.71 1.62
CA HIS A 71 -0.80 -12.38 1.16
C HIS A 71 0.22 -13.32 1.79
N GLU A 72 1.39 -13.44 1.17
CA GLU A 72 2.54 -14.10 1.79
C GLU A 72 3.02 -13.25 2.98
N GLU A 73 3.80 -13.84 3.89
CA GLU A 73 4.42 -13.08 4.99
C GLU A 73 5.20 -11.88 4.42
N ILE A 74 5.18 -10.76 5.15
CA ILE A 74 5.84 -9.51 4.70
C ILE A 74 7.34 -9.74 4.45
N CYS A 75 7.94 -10.63 5.24
CA CYS A 75 9.33 -11.06 5.10
C CYS A 75 9.61 -11.71 3.74
N GLU A 76 8.70 -12.55 3.26
CA GLU A 76 8.78 -13.27 1.98
C GLU A 76 8.43 -12.36 0.81
N MET A 77 7.41 -11.51 0.98
CA MET A 77 7.04 -10.51 -0.02
C MET A 77 8.16 -9.51 -0.26
N PHE A 78 8.87 -9.09 0.79
CA PHE A 78 9.99 -8.16 0.72
C PHE A 78 11.25 -8.84 1.30
N PRO A 79 11.92 -9.73 0.54
CA PRO A 79 13.00 -10.56 1.09
C PRO A 79 14.31 -9.79 1.31
N ASP A 80 14.52 -8.70 0.57
CA ASP A 80 15.70 -7.84 0.70
C ASP A 80 15.58 -6.98 1.96
N VAL A 81 16.49 -7.14 2.93
CA VAL A 81 16.48 -6.39 4.20
C VAL A 81 16.52 -4.87 3.99
N GLY A 82 17.26 -4.41 2.97
CA GLY A 82 17.31 -3.00 2.57
C GLY A 82 16.06 -2.51 1.84
N ASN A 83 15.14 -3.41 1.50
CA ASN A 83 13.92 -3.19 0.72
C ASN A 83 14.15 -2.32 -0.52
N ARG A 84 15.22 -2.60 -1.28
CA ARG A 84 15.59 -1.82 -2.47
C ARG A 84 14.48 -1.71 -3.51
N TRP A 85 13.56 -2.68 -3.53
CA TRP A 85 12.37 -2.64 -4.37
C TRP A 85 11.51 -1.40 -4.09
N MET A 86 11.40 -0.95 -2.84
CA MET A 86 10.67 0.25 -2.47
C MET A 86 11.26 1.50 -3.15
N GLY A 87 12.58 1.58 -3.31
CA GLY A 87 13.23 2.66 -4.05
C GLY A 87 12.81 2.71 -5.52
N LEU A 88 12.69 1.56 -6.19
CA LEU A 88 12.19 1.47 -7.57
C LEU A 88 10.71 1.83 -7.66
N PHE A 89 9.91 1.44 -6.66
CA PHE A 89 8.49 1.72 -6.59
C PHE A 89 8.22 3.22 -6.38
N LEU A 90 8.95 3.88 -5.49
CA LEU A 90 8.78 5.30 -5.15
C LEU A 90 9.48 6.25 -6.15
N GLU A 91 10.25 5.71 -7.10
CA GLU A 91 10.98 6.51 -8.07
C GLU A 91 10.05 7.42 -8.90
N ALA A 92 10.37 8.71 -8.96
CA ALA A 92 9.63 9.68 -9.72
C ALA A 92 10.07 9.74 -11.18
N ALA A 93 9.12 9.98 -12.08
CA ALA A 93 9.43 10.46 -13.42
C ALA A 93 10.11 11.85 -13.33
N PRO A 94 10.82 12.31 -14.38
CA PRO A 94 11.51 13.60 -14.37
C PRO A 94 10.63 14.81 -14.02
N CYS A 95 9.32 14.73 -14.28
CA CYS A 95 8.36 15.77 -13.89
C CYS A 95 8.04 15.81 -12.39
N GLY A 96 8.52 14.85 -11.60
CA GLY A 96 8.32 14.76 -10.15
C GLY A 96 6.92 14.32 -9.69
N THR A 97 5.90 14.43 -10.55
CA THR A 97 4.48 14.29 -10.18
C THR A 97 3.85 12.94 -10.51
N ALA A 98 4.63 12.01 -11.09
CA ALA A 98 4.17 10.69 -11.48
C ALA A 98 5.25 9.63 -11.20
N PRO A 99 4.86 8.35 -11.01
CA PRO A 99 5.84 7.27 -10.90
C PRO A 99 6.62 7.12 -12.20
N LYS A 100 7.90 6.77 -12.08
CA LYS A 100 8.73 6.40 -13.24
C LYS A 100 8.26 5.09 -13.87
N ARG A 101 7.75 4.16 -13.06
CA ARG A 101 7.28 2.84 -13.47
C ARG A 101 5.96 2.49 -12.79
N TYR A 102 5.06 1.86 -13.54
CA TYR A 102 3.83 1.30 -13.00
C TYR A 102 4.07 -0.15 -12.59
N ALA A 103 3.26 -0.65 -11.65
CA ALA A 103 3.33 -2.03 -11.22
C ALA A 103 2.98 -3.02 -12.34
N SER A 104 3.56 -4.21 -12.25
CA SER A 104 3.22 -5.35 -13.08
C SER A 104 2.47 -6.39 -12.24
N PRO A 105 1.74 -7.34 -12.86
CA PRO A 105 0.92 -8.30 -12.12
C PRO A 105 1.66 -9.03 -10.99
N ILE A 106 2.93 -9.37 -11.20
CA ILE A 106 3.78 -10.05 -10.21
C ILE A 106 4.01 -9.24 -8.93
N THR A 107 3.85 -7.91 -8.97
CA THR A 107 4.06 -7.04 -7.80
C THR A 107 2.76 -6.52 -7.19
N TYR A 108 1.60 -6.92 -7.71
CA TYR A 108 0.31 -6.38 -7.26
C TYR A 108 0.05 -6.62 -5.76
N ASN A 109 0.47 -7.76 -5.21
CA ASN A 109 0.31 -7.99 -3.77
C ASN A 109 1.16 -7.05 -2.93
N ARG A 110 2.43 -6.78 -3.32
CA ARG A 110 3.27 -5.78 -2.66
C ARG A 110 2.60 -4.41 -2.65
N VAL A 111 2.06 -4.04 -3.81
CA VAL A 111 1.35 -2.78 -4.00
C VAL A 111 0.10 -2.68 -3.12
N ARG A 112 -0.68 -3.76 -2.97
CA ARG A 112 -1.84 -3.80 -2.06
C ARG A 112 -1.46 -3.56 -0.62
N VAL A 113 -0.43 -4.25 -0.13
CA VAL A 113 0.01 -4.11 1.27
C VAL A 113 0.50 -2.68 1.53
N ILE A 114 1.25 -2.09 0.59
CA ILE A 114 1.72 -0.71 0.71
C ILE A 114 0.57 0.29 0.65
N GLU A 115 -0.37 0.12 -0.28
CA GLU A 115 -1.56 0.97 -0.34
C GLU A 115 -2.37 0.86 0.95
N LEU A 116 -2.55 -0.36 1.45
CA LEU A 116 -3.31 -0.62 2.66
C LEU A 116 -2.66 0.07 3.86
N TYR A 117 -1.35 -0.10 4.05
CA TYR A 117 -0.62 0.60 5.10
C TYR A 117 -0.73 2.12 4.95
N SER A 118 -0.49 2.64 3.75
CA SER A 118 -0.58 4.08 3.48
C SER A 118 -2.00 4.61 3.72
N ARG A 119 -3.04 3.84 3.47
CA ARG A 119 -4.44 4.22 3.71
C ARG A 119 -4.82 4.14 5.19
N LEU A 120 -4.29 3.16 5.92
CA LEU A 120 -4.56 3.00 7.35
C LEU A 120 -3.81 4.03 8.20
N HIS A 121 -2.61 4.44 7.77
CA HIS A 121 -1.71 5.29 8.56
C HIS A 121 -1.50 6.70 7.97
N GLY A 122 -1.67 6.88 6.65
CA GLY A 122 -1.42 8.14 5.93
C GLY A 122 -2.66 9.03 5.77
N ALA A 123 -3.60 8.91 6.69
CA ALA A 123 -4.86 9.65 6.82
C ALA A 123 -6.07 9.13 6.02
N ALA A 124 -7.17 8.96 6.75
CA ALA A 124 -8.55 9.10 6.30
C ALA A 124 -8.90 10.53 5.84
N GLU A 125 -7.92 11.35 5.48
CA GLU A 125 -8.13 12.67 4.89
C GLU A 125 -8.08 12.53 3.36
N ASN A 126 -9.22 12.83 2.70
CA ASN A 126 -9.36 13.10 1.25
C ASN A 126 -9.99 12.06 0.31
N PHE A 127 -10.77 11.09 0.77
CA PHE A 127 -11.75 10.40 -0.11
C PHE A 127 -13.21 10.49 0.34
N ALA A 128 -13.51 11.45 1.21
CA ALA A 128 -14.87 11.95 1.43
C ALA A 128 -14.92 13.43 1.02
N ALA A 129 -15.04 13.66 -0.28
CA ALA A 129 -15.61 14.88 -0.87
C ALA A 129 -16.28 14.49 -2.20
#